data_AF-A0A3N5SX01-F1
#
_entry.id   AF-A0A3N5SX01-F1
#
_cell.length_a   1.000
_cell.length_b   1.000
_cell.length_c   1.000
_cell.angle_alpha   90.00
_cell.angle_beta   90.00
_cell.angle_gamma   90.00
#
_symmetry.space_group_name_H-M   'P 1'
#
loop_
_entity.id
_entity.type
_entity.pdbx_description
1 polymer ?
#
loop_
_entity_poly.entity_id
_entity_poly.type
_entity_poly.pdbx_seq_one_letter_code
_entity_poly.pdbx_strand_id
1 'polypeptide(L)'
;MNSDIKQNKMADANVTILKADQTPLANQEVTVEQVKHKFLFGTAAFELVPLANGEYEGQKLEQAEQWTEKLRALCNAATLPFYWARFEPERGKPMTKEVQNAAQWCLDHDLLPKGHPLCWHTLTAPWLLDMSNAEILQAQVAR
;
A
#
# COMPACT_ATOMS: atom_id res chain seq x y z
N MET A 1 27.11 13.31 2.55
CA MET A 1 26.01 13.33 1.56
C MET A 1 26.58 12.92 0.22
N ASN A 2 26.02 11.92 -0.46
CA ASN A 2 26.58 11.34 -1.69
C ASN A 2 26.54 12.37 -2.84
N SER A 3 27.68 12.63 -3.49
CA SER A 3 27.82 13.58 -4.62
C SER A 3 26.86 13.26 -5.77
N ASP A 4 26.60 11.98 -6.01
CA ASP A 4 25.76 11.53 -7.12
C ASP A 4 24.28 11.89 -6.91
N ILE A 5 23.83 11.95 -5.65
CA ILE A 5 22.46 12.35 -5.31
C ILE A 5 22.28 13.84 -5.59
N LYS A 6 23.23 14.68 -5.16
CA LYS A 6 23.16 16.13 -5.41
C LYS A 6 23.14 16.43 -6.90
N GLN A 7 23.98 15.75 -7.68
CA GLN A 7 24.10 16.02 -9.11
C GLN A 7 22.92 15.49 -9.93
N ASN A 8 22.38 14.31 -9.60
CA ASN A 8 21.44 13.60 -10.48
C ASN A 8 20.01 13.50 -9.92
N LYS A 9 19.79 13.82 -8.64
CA LYS A 9 18.52 13.58 -7.94
C LYS A 9 18.03 14.76 -7.10
N MET A 10 18.67 15.93 -7.22
CA MET A 10 18.21 17.18 -6.59
C MET A 10 18.01 18.25 -7.66
N ALA A 11 17.16 19.22 -7.36
CA ALA A 11 16.92 20.40 -8.19
C ALA A 11 16.77 21.63 -7.29
N ASP A 12 17.20 22.78 -7.79
CA ASP A 12 16.96 24.06 -7.14
C ASP A 12 15.53 24.51 -7.39
N ALA A 13 14.87 25.03 -6.34
CA ALA A 13 13.53 25.60 -6.43
C ALA A 13 13.48 26.91 -5.65
N ASN A 14 12.89 27.94 -6.26
CA ASN A 14 12.65 29.22 -5.60
C ASN A 14 11.17 29.31 -5.22
N VAL A 15 10.90 29.57 -3.94
CA VAL A 15 9.55 29.75 -3.41
C VAL A 15 9.44 31.18 -2.89
N THR A 16 8.44 31.93 -3.36
CA THR A 16 8.15 33.29 -2.88
C THR A 16 6.78 33.29 -2.21
N ILE A 17 6.75 33.69 -0.95
CA ILE A 17 5.51 33.84 -0.19
C ILE A 17 5.05 35.29 -0.27
N LEU A 18 3.79 35.49 -0.66
CA LEU A 18 3.20 36.80 -0.84
C LEU A 18 2.12 37.06 0.22
N LYS A 19 1.97 38.32 0.60
CA LYS A 19 0.81 38.80 1.36
C LYS A 19 -0.43 38.86 0.46
N ALA A 20 -1.59 39.09 1.07
CA ALA A 20 -2.85 39.28 0.33
C ALA A 20 -2.80 40.43 -0.70
N ASP A 21 -1.97 41.44 -0.45
CA ASP A 21 -1.74 42.57 -1.35
C ASP A 21 -0.68 42.31 -2.44
N GLN A 22 -0.26 41.04 -2.61
CA GLN A 22 0.77 40.59 -3.56
C GLN A 22 2.20 41.09 -3.28
N THR A 23 2.46 41.72 -2.14
CA THR A 23 3.84 42.07 -1.74
C THR A 23 4.56 40.89 -1.08
N PRO A 24 5.90 40.76 -1.24
CA PRO A 24 6.65 39.70 -0.57
C PRO A 24 6.54 39.75 0.96
N LEU A 25 6.34 38.58 1.56
CA LEU A 25 6.33 38.44 3.01
C LEU A 25 7.77 38.33 3.52
N ALA A 26 8.27 39.39 4.18
CA ALA A 26 9.65 39.48 4.66
C ALA A 26 9.78 39.18 6.16
N ASN A 27 10.98 38.73 6.56
CA ASN A 27 11.40 38.50 7.95
C ASN A 27 10.46 37.58 8.74
N GLN A 28 9.97 36.52 8.11
CA GLN A 28 9.15 35.49 8.76
C GLN A 28 9.91 34.17 8.82
N GLU A 29 9.69 33.43 9.90
CA GLU A 29 10.11 32.03 9.97
C GLU A 29 9.21 31.18 9.09
N VAL A 30 9.82 30.32 8.28
CA VAL A 30 9.10 29.42 7.37
C VAL A 30 9.59 27.99 7.58
N THR A 31 8.65 27.06 7.67
CA THR A 31 8.95 25.62 7.68
C THR A 31 8.59 25.05 6.31
N VAL A 32 9.52 24.29 5.73
CA VAL A 32 9.31 23.58 4.45
C VAL A 32 9.46 22.09 4.72
N GLU A 33 8.42 21.32 4.42
CA GLU A 33 8.41 19.88 4.59
C GLU A 33 7.86 19.17 3.36
N GLN A 34 8.38 17.97 3.10
CA GLN A 34 7.83 17.08 2.07
C GLN A 34 6.70 16.26 2.67
N VAL A 35 5.46 16.58 2.29
CA VAL A 35 4.26 15.89 2.81
C VAL A 35 3.86 14.66 2.00
N LYS A 36 4.14 14.65 0.69
CA LYS A 36 3.81 13.56 -0.24
C LYS A 36 4.73 13.61 -1.45
N HIS A 37 4.79 12.52 -2.21
CA HIS A 37 5.49 12.46 -3.49
C HIS A 37 4.63 11.83 -4.58
N LYS A 38 4.86 12.20 -5.83
CA LYS A 38 4.10 11.72 -6.99
C LYS A 38 4.47 10.30 -7.42
N PHE A 39 5.74 9.92 -7.30
CA PHE A 39 6.15 8.54 -7.60
C PHE A 39 5.54 7.61 -6.55
N LEU A 40 5.18 6.38 -6.92
CA LEU A 40 4.68 5.42 -5.94
C LEU A 40 5.86 4.80 -5.21
N PHE A 41 5.86 4.93 -3.89
CA PHE A 41 6.78 4.28 -2.98
C PHE A 41 5.96 3.46 -2.00
N GLY A 42 6.16 2.15 -2.03
CA GLY A 42 5.32 1.22 -1.28
C GLY A 42 6.02 -0.09 -0.98
N THR A 43 5.36 -0.89 -0.15
CA THR A 43 5.82 -2.22 0.27
C THR A 43 4.68 -3.24 0.21
N ALA A 44 5.02 -4.52 0.35
CA ALA A 44 4.03 -5.52 0.74
C ALA A 44 3.48 -5.16 2.13
N ALA A 45 2.16 -5.16 2.27
CA ALA A 45 1.44 -4.72 3.45
C ALA A 45 0.36 -5.75 3.81
N PHE A 46 0.75 -7.02 3.91
CA PHE A 46 -0.20 -8.13 4.06
C PHE A 46 -0.79 -8.18 5.47
N GLU A 47 -0.06 -7.62 6.44
CA GLU A 47 -0.42 -7.40 7.83
C GLU A 47 -1.63 -6.48 7.98
N LEU A 48 -1.96 -5.69 6.95
CA LEU A 48 -3.19 -4.88 6.94
C LEU A 48 -4.46 -5.72 6.89
N VAL A 49 -4.41 -6.95 6.34
CA VAL A 49 -5.59 -7.82 6.29
C VAL A 49 -6.06 -8.17 7.69
N PRO A 50 -5.27 -8.83 8.56
CA PRO A 50 -5.70 -9.09 9.93
C PRO A 50 -5.95 -7.81 10.74
N LEU A 51 -5.17 -6.73 10.53
CA LEU A 51 -5.39 -5.46 11.25
C LEU A 51 -6.75 -4.84 10.94
N ALA A 52 -7.09 -4.67 9.66
CA ALA A 52 -8.34 -4.05 9.23
C ALA A 52 -9.58 -4.90 9.57
N ASN A 53 -9.39 -6.17 9.93
CA ASN A 53 -10.44 -7.09 10.35
C ASN A 53 -10.48 -7.32 11.88
N GLY A 54 -9.63 -6.63 12.65
CA GLY A 54 -9.62 -6.72 14.11
C GLY A 54 -9.12 -8.07 14.64
N GLU A 55 -8.26 -8.76 13.89
CA GLU A 55 -7.74 -10.09 14.25
C GLU A 55 -6.50 -10.03 15.15
N TYR A 56 -5.94 -8.84 15.38
CA TYR A 56 -4.83 -8.65 16.29
C TYR A 56 -5.29 -8.27 17.69
N GLU A 57 -4.61 -8.81 18.70
CA GLU A 57 -4.87 -8.55 20.12
C GLU A 57 -3.56 -8.31 20.90
N GLY A 58 -3.66 -7.57 22.01
CA GLY A 58 -2.57 -7.31 22.95
C GLY A 58 -1.32 -6.77 22.25
N GLN A 59 -0.16 -7.35 22.57
CA GLN A 59 1.12 -6.93 22.02
C GLN A 59 1.17 -6.95 20.47
N LYS A 60 0.45 -7.86 19.82
CA LYS A 60 0.43 -7.94 18.34
C LYS A 60 -0.31 -6.75 17.73
N LEU A 61 -1.37 -6.29 18.38
CA LEU A 61 -2.10 -5.10 17.94
C LEU A 61 -1.21 -3.87 18.04
N GLU A 62 -0.55 -3.68 19.19
CA GLU A 62 0.40 -2.56 19.39
C GLU A 62 1.52 -2.57 18.33
N GLN A 63 2.06 -3.74 17.99
CA GLN A 63 3.08 -3.89 16.95
C GLN A 63 2.55 -3.55 15.56
N ALA A 64 1.33 -3.99 15.23
CA ALA A 64 0.70 -3.70 13.95
C ALA A 64 0.41 -2.20 13.80
N GLU A 65 -0.09 -1.55 14.84
CA GLU A 65 -0.32 -0.09 14.86
C GLU A 65 0.99 0.69 14.66
N GLN A 66 2.04 0.36 15.42
CA GLN A 66 3.36 0.98 15.26
C GLN A 66 3.95 0.76 13.87
N TRP A 67 3.75 -0.41 13.28
CA TRP A 67 4.18 -0.69 11.91
C TRP A 67 3.38 0.14 10.91
N THR A 68 2.07 0.29 11.07
CA THR A 68 1.24 1.13 10.17
C THR A 68 1.59 2.61 10.24
N GLU A 69 1.92 3.14 11.41
CA GLU A 69 2.43 4.51 11.56
C GLU A 69 3.70 4.73 10.72
N LYS A 70 4.64 3.78 10.78
CA LYS A 70 5.88 3.84 9.98
C LYS A 70 5.61 3.66 8.48
N LEU A 71 4.70 2.77 8.12
CA LEU A 71 4.27 2.57 6.74
C LEU A 71 3.74 3.89 6.16
N ARG A 72 2.83 4.55 6.87
CA ARG A 72 2.20 5.81 6.44
C ARG A 72 3.17 6.99 6.42
N ALA A 73 4.13 7.02 7.34
CA ALA A 73 5.15 8.06 7.38
C ALA A 73 6.12 8.01 6.18
N LEU A 74 6.26 6.85 5.52
CA LEU A 74 7.25 6.63 4.46
C LEU A 74 6.64 6.34 3.08
N CYS A 75 5.52 5.62 3.02
CA CYS A 75 4.95 5.10 1.79
C CYS A 75 3.66 5.82 1.41
N ASN A 76 3.37 5.85 0.09
CA ASN A 76 2.09 6.31 -0.48
C ASN A 76 1.37 5.21 -1.27
N ALA A 77 1.86 3.97 -1.20
CA ALA A 77 1.27 2.80 -1.86
C ALA A 77 1.48 1.53 -1.01
N ALA A 78 0.56 0.57 -1.13
CA ALA A 78 0.59 -0.68 -0.39
C ALA A 78 0.18 -1.86 -1.29
N THR A 79 0.92 -2.97 -1.21
CA THR A 79 0.58 -4.19 -1.95
C THR A 79 -0.20 -5.14 -1.04
N LEU A 80 -1.42 -5.53 -1.47
CA LEU A 80 -2.30 -6.46 -0.77
C LEU A 80 -2.24 -7.87 -1.37
N PRO A 81 -2.41 -8.92 -0.56
CA PRO A 81 -2.17 -10.29 -1.00
C PRO A 81 -3.36 -10.86 -1.77
N PHE A 82 -3.10 -11.35 -2.99
CA PHE A 82 -4.07 -12.07 -3.83
C PHE A 82 -3.60 -13.48 -4.22
N TYR A 83 -2.46 -13.95 -3.68
CA TYR A 83 -1.99 -15.32 -3.91
C TYR A 83 -3.11 -16.32 -3.62
N TRP A 84 -3.52 -17.09 -4.63
CA TRP A 84 -4.78 -17.83 -4.58
C TRP A 84 -4.84 -18.83 -3.42
N ALA A 85 -3.72 -19.45 -3.06
CA ALA A 85 -3.64 -20.35 -1.90
C ALA A 85 -4.03 -19.69 -0.57
N ARG A 86 -3.81 -18.37 -0.44
CA ARG A 86 -4.13 -17.59 0.77
C ARG A 86 -5.46 -16.89 0.62
N PHE A 87 -5.78 -16.41 -0.59
CA PHE A 87 -7.02 -15.71 -0.87
C PHE A 87 -8.24 -16.65 -0.83
N GLU A 88 -8.14 -17.86 -1.38
CA GLU A 88 -9.21 -18.85 -1.42
C GLU A 88 -8.62 -20.25 -1.12
N PRO A 89 -8.22 -20.52 0.13
CA PRO A 89 -7.61 -21.80 0.51
C PRO A 89 -8.56 -22.98 0.28
N GLU A 90 -9.86 -22.74 0.45
CA GLU A 90 -10.93 -23.69 0.15
C GLU A 90 -11.81 -23.16 -1.00
N ARG A 91 -12.07 -24.01 -1.99
CA ARG A 91 -12.87 -23.65 -3.16
C ARG A 91 -14.25 -23.11 -2.75
N GLY A 92 -14.58 -21.92 -3.23
CA GLY A 92 -15.84 -21.23 -2.94
C GLY A 92 -15.82 -20.39 -1.65
N LYS A 93 -14.70 -20.31 -0.94
CA LYS A 93 -14.55 -19.52 0.31
C LYS A 93 -13.42 -18.49 0.20
N PRO A 94 -13.54 -17.49 -0.69
CA PRO A 94 -12.52 -16.45 -0.80
C PRO A 94 -12.60 -15.45 0.38
N MET A 95 -11.44 -14.92 0.77
CA MET A 95 -11.29 -13.84 1.75
C MET A 95 -11.59 -12.45 1.16
N THR A 96 -12.61 -12.35 0.29
CA THR A 96 -12.91 -11.12 -0.46
C THR A 96 -13.19 -9.96 0.46
N LYS A 97 -14.00 -10.18 1.51
CA LYS A 97 -14.41 -9.12 2.44
C LYS A 97 -13.22 -8.62 3.25
N GLU A 98 -12.37 -9.54 3.70
CA GLU A 98 -11.22 -9.25 4.53
C GLU A 98 -10.18 -8.41 3.76
N VAL A 99 -9.92 -8.77 2.50
CA VAL A 99 -9.03 -8.00 1.61
C VAL A 99 -9.66 -6.67 1.21
N GLN A 100 -10.99 -6.59 1.03
CA GLN A 100 -11.69 -5.33 0.79
C GLN A 100 -11.58 -4.37 1.98
N ASN A 101 -11.69 -4.86 3.21
CA ASN A 101 -11.50 -4.04 4.41
C ASN A 101 -10.07 -3.47 4.47
N ALA A 102 -9.05 -4.27 4.14
CA ALA A 102 -7.67 -3.79 4.05
C ALA A 102 -7.48 -2.76 2.92
N ALA A 103 -8.13 -2.95 1.76
CA ALA A 103 -8.10 -2.00 0.67
C ALA A 103 -8.75 -0.67 1.06
N GLN A 104 -9.89 -0.71 1.77
CA GLN A 104 -10.55 0.48 2.28
C GLN A 104 -9.66 1.19 3.31
N TRP A 105 -9.05 0.44 4.23
CA TRP A 105 -8.10 1.00 5.19
C TRP A 105 -6.96 1.74 4.48
N CYS A 106 -6.40 1.19 3.40
CA CYS A 106 -5.38 1.90 2.61
C CYS A 106 -5.90 3.25 2.09
N LEU A 107 -7.10 3.28 1.51
CA LEU A 107 -7.71 4.50 0.96
C LEU A 107 -7.96 5.55 2.03
N ASP A 108 -8.45 5.13 3.20
CA ASP A 108 -8.71 6.02 4.35
C ASP A 108 -7.42 6.64 4.91
N HIS A 109 -6.26 6.04 4.62
CA HIS A 109 -4.93 6.46 5.09
C HIS A 109 -3.99 6.92 3.97
N ASP A 110 -4.54 7.39 2.84
CA ASP A 110 -3.78 7.97 1.72
C ASP A 110 -2.78 7.03 1.01
N LEU A 111 -2.95 5.72 1.18
CA LEU A 111 -2.15 4.68 0.53
C LEU A 111 -2.88 4.14 -0.71
N LEU A 112 -2.24 4.17 -1.87
CA LEU A 112 -2.78 3.52 -3.07
C LEU A 112 -2.65 1.99 -2.98
N PRO A 113 -3.74 1.21 -2.93
CA PRO A 113 -3.65 -0.25 -2.88
C PRO A 113 -3.33 -0.83 -4.26
N LYS A 114 -2.55 -1.92 -4.26
CA LYS A 114 -2.28 -2.76 -5.42
C LYS A 114 -2.47 -4.23 -5.04
N GLY A 115 -3.35 -4.94 -5.73
CA GLY A 115 -3.48 -6.39 -5.55
C GLY A 115 -2.32 -7.16 -6.18
N HIS A 116 -1.77 -8.14 -5.46
CA HIS A 116 -0.72 -9.00 -6.00
C HIS A 116 -0.73 -10.43 -5.41
N PRO A 117 -0.65 -11.47 -6.26
CA PRO A 117 -1.00 -11.54 -7.68
C PRO A 117 -2.32 -12.29 -7.91
N LEU A 118 -3.01 -12.01 -9.02
CA LEU A 118 -4.23 -12.75 -9.38
C LEU A 118 -3.96 -14.17 -9.90
N CYS A 119 -2.84 -14.39 -10.59
CA CYS A 119 -2.43 -15.70 -11.09
C CYS A 119 -0.93 -15.85 -10.98
N TRP A 120 -0.51 -16.98 -10.42
CA TRP A 120 0.88 -17.29 -10.17
C TRP A 120 1.06 -18.81 -10.07
N HIS A 121 2.22 -19.31 -10.46
CA HIS A 121 2.51 -20.75 -10.51
C HIS A 121 2.82 -21.33 -9.12
N THR A 122 3.53 -20.58 -8.27
CA THR A 122 3.69 -20.84 -6.82
C THR A 122 2.59 -20.17 -5.98
N LEU A 123 2.31 -20.72 -4.79
CA LEU A 123 1.24 -20.26 -3.89
C LEU A 123 -0.14 -20.19 -4.57
N THR A 124 -0.38 -21.12 -5.49
CA THR A 124 -1.69 -21.39 -6.09
C THR A 124 -2.52 -22.30 -5.19
N ALA A 125 -3.85 -22.23 -5.29
CA ALA A 125 -4.72 -23.00 -4.41
C ALA A 125 -4.67 -24.52 -4.75
N PRO A 126 -4.49 -25.43 -3.76
CA PRO A 126 -4.33 -26.86 -4.04
C PRO A 126 -5.49 -27.49 -4.80
N TRP A 127 -6.72 -26.99 -4.62
CA TRP A 127 -7.91 -27.48 -5.31
C TRP A 127 -7.90 -27.22 -6.83
N LEU A 128 -6.95 -26.42 -7.33
CA LEU A 128 -6.73 -26.24 -8.77
C LEU A 128 -6.01 -27.43 -9.41
N LEU A 129 -5.33 -28.28 -8.62
CA LEU A 129 -4.58 -29.43 -9.15
C LEU A 129 -5.48 -30.51 -9.74
N ASP A 130 -6.76 -30.54 -9.34
CA ASP A 130 -7.77 -31.46 -9.86
C ASP A 130 -8.46 -30.93 -11.13
N MET A 131 -8.02 -29.78 -11.65
CA MET A 131 -8.67 -29.07 -12.75
C MET A 131 -7.75 -28.98 -13.97
N SER A 132 -8.33 -28.99 -15.17
CA SER A 132 -7.63 -28.65 -16.40
C SER A 132 -7.31 -27.16 -16.48
N ASN A 133 -6.32 -26.78 -17.29
CA ASN A 133 -5.96 -25.38 -17.51
C ASN A 133 -7.15 -24.51 -17.97
N ALA A 134 -8.08 -25.08 -18.76
CA ALA A 134 -9.27 -24.37 -19.23
C ALA A 134 -10.23 -24.08 -18.07
N GLU A 135 -10.43 -25.05 -17.17
CA GLU A 135 -11.27 -24.89 -15.98
C GLU A 135 -10.63 -23.91 -14.97
N ILE A 136 -9.31 -23.93 -14.81
CA ILE A 136 -8.57 -22.96 -13.97
C ILE A 136 -8.78 -21.54 -14.48
N LEU A 137 -8.64 -21.32 -15.79
CA LEU A 137 -8.88 -20.00 -16.38
C LEU A 137 -10.32 -19.52 -16.17
N GLN A 138 -11.31 -20.40 -16.35
CA GLN A 138 -12.71 -20.08 -16.10
C GLN A 138 -12.96 -19.71 -14.63
N ALA A 139 -12.37 -20.45 -13.68
CA ALA A 139 -12.47 -20.13 -12.27
C ALA A 139 -11.83 -18.78 -11.93
N GLN A 140 -10.73 -18.41 -12.60
CA GLN A 140 -10.05 -17.15 -12.36
C GLN A 140 -10.86 -15.94 -12.87
N VAL A 141 -11.52 -16.07 -14.01
CA VAL A 141 -12.35 -14.99 -14.60
C VAL A 141 -13.67 -14.81 -13.85
N ALA A 142 -14.18 -15.86 -13.19
CA ALA A 142 -15.44 -15.83 -12.45
C ALA A 142 -15.32 -15.22 -11.04
N ARG A 143 -14.24 -14.49 -10.75
CA ARG A 143 -13.94 -13.85 -9.46
C ARG A 143 -13.79 -12.35 -9.67
#